data_AF-A0A428Z2Y8-F1
#
_entry.id   AF-A0A428Z2Y8-F1
#
_cell.length_a   1.000
_cell.length_b   1.000
_cell.length_c   1.000
_cell.angle_alpha   90.00
_cell.angle_beta   90.00
_cell.angle_gamma   90.00
#
_symmetry.space_group_name_H-M   'P 1'
#
loop_
_entity.id
_entity.type
_entity.pdbx_description
1 polymer ?
#
loop_
_entity_poly.entity_id
_entity_poly.type
_entity_poly.pdbx_seq_one_letter_code
_entity_poly.pdbx_strand_id
1 'polypeptide(L)'
;MRIVRMCVPAVVLLLTGCSGSAETTVAQQTADRFVDALAHNDSRVACALLAQQAVRRIDDLRPEGCEKTLLTLSIPVDRPTEVSTWGDTAQARSGRDTLFLRKFEDGWRILGAGCTPQGEGPYRCKVDGT
;
A
#
# COMPACT_ATOMS: atom_id res chain seq x y z
N MET A 1 -31.29 57.77 -21.69
CA MET A 1 -31.92 56.52 -21.22
C MET A 1 -31.06 55.34 -21.63
N ARG A 2 -30.52 54.58 -20.65
CA ARG A 2 -30.52 53.09 -20.55
C ARG A 2 -29.70 52.30 -21.63
N ILE A 3 -28.75 51.38 -21.36
CA ILE A 3 -28.55 50.39 -20.29
C ILE A 3 -27.07 49.89 -20.30
N VAL A 4 -26.51 49.60 -19.12
CA VAL A 4 -25.26 48.84 -18.87
C VAL A 4 -25.55 47.32 -18.87
N ARG A 5 -24.66 46.50 -19.43
CA ARG A 5 -24.53 45.03 -19.21
C ARG A 5 -23.11 44.64 -19.67
N MET A 6 -22.07 44.47 -18.85
CA MET A 6 -21.82 43.68 -17.63
C MET A 6 -22.02 42.17 -17.80
N CYS A 7 -20.94 41.43 -17.45
CA CYS A 7 -20.82 40.01 -17.11
C CYS A 7 -20.89 39.01 -18.29
N VAL A 8 -20.03 37.99 -18.41
CA VAL A 8 -19.43 37.11 -17.38
C VAL A 8 -18.13 36.51 -17.94
N PRO A 9 -17.02 36.40 -17.18
CA PRO A 9 -15.90 35.55 -17.57
C PRO A 9 -16.31 34.09 -17.40
N ALA A 10 -16.29 33.30 -18.47
CA ALA A 10 -16.58 31.87 -18.43
C ALA A 10 -15.47 31.14 -17.66
N VAL A 11 -15.66 30.96 -16.35
CA VAL A 11 -14.81 30.11 -15.51
C VAL A 11 -15.11 28.66 -15.87
N VAL A 12 -14.19 28.03 -16.60
CA VAL A 12 -14.21 26.59 -16.87
C VAL A 12 -13.62 25.89 -15.64
N LEU A 13 -14.47 25.49 -14.70
CA LEU A 13 -14.10 24.58 -13.61
C LEU A 13 -13.99 23.15 -14.17
N LEU A 14 -12.77 22.73 -14.50
CA LEU A 14 -12.44 21.32 -14.72
C LEU A 14 -12.35 20.63 -13.35
N LEU A 15 -13.43 19.96 -12.94
CA LEU A 15 -13.46 19.09 -11.76
C LEU A 15 -12.70 17.79 -12.06
N THR A 16 -11.40 17.75 -11.77
CA THR A 16 -10.59 16.51 -11.82
C THR A 16 -10.84 15.68 -10.55
N GLY A 17 -11.87 14.83 -10.57
CA GLY A 17 -12.37 14.13 -9.37
C GLY A 17 -12.36 12.59 -9.42
N CYS A 18 -11.43 11.94 -10.15
CA CYS A 18 -11.39 10.47 -10.26
C CYS A 18 -10.01 9.83 -10.00
N SER A 19 -9.10 10.51 -9.30
CA SER A 19 -7.79 9.94 -8.97
C SER A 19 -7.85 8.84 -7.91
N GLY A 20 -8.79 8.95 -6.95
CA GLY A 20 -8.87 8.02 -5.81
C GLY A 20 -9.09 6.55 -6.23
N SER A 21 -9.99 6.29 -7.17
CA SER A 21 -10.28 4.92 -7.64
C SER A 21 -9.11 4.30 -8.42
N ALA A 22 -8.38 5.11 -9.18
CA ALA A 22 -7.18 4.66 -9.88
C ALA A 22 -6.07 4.29 -8.90
N GLU A 23 -5.83 5.12 -7.88
CA GLU A 23 -4.83 4.84 -6.83
C GLU A 23 -5.16 3.58 -6.04
N THR A 24 -6.43 3.39 -5.64
CA THR A 24 -6.88 2.16 -4.99
C THR A 24 -6.60 0.93 -5.85
N THR A 25 -6.84 1.03 -7.16
CA THR A 25 -6.59 -0.09 -8.08
C THR A 25 -5.11 -0.46 -8.15
N VAL A 26 -4.21 0.53 -8.23
CA VAL A 26 -2.76 0.28 -8.26
C VAL A 26 -2.24 -0.24 -6.92
N ALA A 27 -2.76 0.27 -5.81
CA ALA A 27 -2.45 -0.25 -4.47
C ALA A 27 -2.89 -1.72 -4.33
N GLN A 28 -4.10 -2.05 -4.80
CA GLN A 28 -4.60 -3.42 -4.83
C GLN A 28 -3.71 -4.34 -5.67
N GLN A 29 -3.33 -3.94 -6.89
CA GLN A 29 -2.43 -4.71 -7.75
C GLN A 29 -1.06 -4.96 -7.09
N THR A 30 -0.54 -3.97 -6.36
CA THR A 30 0.73 -4.10 -5.62
C THR A 30 0.60 -5.13 -4.50
N ALA A 31 -0.51 -5.07 -3.74
CA ALA A 31 -0.80 -6.02 -2.68
C ALA A 31 -0.99 -7.45 -3.22
N ASP A 32 -1.73 -7.61 -4.32
CA ASP A 32 -1.92 -8.88 -5.02
C ASP A 32 -0.59 -9.47 -5.48
N ARG A 33 0.28 -8.66 -6.10
CA ARG A 33 1.59 -9.12 -6.57
C ARG A 33 2.49 -9.56 -5.43
N PHE A 34 2.43 -8.89 -4.28
CA PHE A 34 3.21 -9.26 -3.09
C PHE A 34 2.73 -10.61 -2.53
N VAL A 35 1.42 -10.78 -2.38
CA VAL A 35 0.80 -12.03 -1.94
C VAL A 35 1.12 -13.17 -2.91
N ASP A 36 1.03 -12.93 -4.21
CA ASP A 36 1.38 -13.92 -5.24
C ASP A 36 2.86 -14.30 -5.17
N ALA A 37 3.76 -13.34 -4.98
CA ALA A 37 5.19 -13.62 -4.83
C ALA A 37 5.45 -14.52 -3.61
N LEU A 38 4.82 -14.23 -2.47
CA LEU A 38 4.91 -15.09 -1.28
C LEU A 38 4.34 -16.49 -1.52
N ALA A 39 3.18 -16.60 -2.18
CA ALA A 39 2.54 -17.88 -2.49
C ALA A 39 3.40 -18.78 -3.38
N HIS A 40 4.19 -18.19 -4.28
CA HIS A 40 5.11 -18.90 -5.17
C HIS A 40 6.53 -19.05 -4.60
N ASN A 41 6.77 -18.63 -3.35
CA ASN A 41 8.09 -18.54 -2.73
C ASN A 41 9.10 -17.69 -3.52
N ASP A 42 8.63 -16.71 -4.31
CA ASP A 42 9.46 -15.73 -5.00
C ASP A 42 9.82 -14.59 -4.04
N SER A 43 10.71 -14.90 -3.09
CA SER A 43 11.17 -13.96 -2.07
C SER A 43 11.87 -12.73 -2.65
N ARG A 44 12.49 -12.86 -3.83
CA ARG A 44 13.13 -11.74 -4.54
C ARG A 44 12.09 -10.71 -4.95
N VAL A 45 11.01 -11.14 -5.61
CA VAL A 45 9.91 -10.23 -5.99
C VAL A 45 9.20 -9.69 -4.76
N ALA A 46 8.96 -10.52 -3.74
CA ALA A 46 8.33 -10.07 -2.51
C ALA A 46 9.15 -8.96 -1.82
N CYS A 47 10.47 -9.13 -1.69
CA CYS A 47 11.36 -8.11 -1.15
C CYS A 47 11.41 -6.83 -1.98
N ALA A 48 11.39 -6.93 -3.30
CA ALA A 48 11.39 -5.76 -4.19
C ALA A 48 10.10 -4.92 -4.09
N LEU A 49 9.01 -5.51 -3.60
CA LEU A 49 7.74 -4.81 -3.35
C LEU A 49 7.67 -4.17 -1.98
N LEU A 50 8.58 -4.50 -1.06
CA LEU A 50 8.66 -3.84 0.24
C LEU A 50 9.18 -2.41 0.10
N ALA A 51 8.73 -1.54 0.99
CA ALA A 51 9.32 -0.22 1.16
C ALA A 51 10.78 -0.37 1.63
N GLN A 52 11.68 0.48 1.14
CA GLN A 52 13.11 0.37 1.44
C GLN A 52 13.40 0.39 2.96
N GLN A 53 12.63 1.16 3.71
CA GLN A 53 12.66 1.17 5.18
C GLN A 53 12.31 -0.17 5.83
N ALA A 54 11.34 -0.92 5.29
CA ALA A 54 11.01 -2.25 5.79
C ALA A 54 12.13 -3.25 5.47
N VAL A 55 12.72 -3.16 4.26
CA VAL A 55 13.90 -3.97 3.89
C VAL A 55 15.06 -3.71 4.85
N ARG A 56 15.44 -2.45 5.05
CA ARG A 56 16.53 -2.07 5.98
C ARG A 56 16.29 -2.61 7.38
N ARG A 57 15.06 -2.49 7.90
CA ARG A 57 14.75 -2.99 9.24
C ARG A 57 14.85 -4.51 9.33
N ILE A 58 14.43 -5.23 8.30
CA ILE A 58 14.63 -6.68 8.25
C ILE A 58 16.14 -6.97 8.32
N ASP A 59 16.93 -6.35 7.45
CA ASP A 59 18.38 -6.60 7.38
C ASP A 59 19.09 -6.23 8.71
N ASP A 60 18.65 -5.18 9.41
CA ASP A 60 19.17 -4.78 10.72
C ASP A 60 18.83 -5.81 11.82
N LEU A 61 17.64 -6.43 11.75
CA LEU A 61 17.14 -7.35 12.77
C LEU A 61 17.41 -8.83 12.47
N ARG A 62 17.77 -9.14 11.22
CA ARG A 62 17.87 -10.50 10.68
C ARG A 62 19.09 -10.63 9.78
N PRO A 63 20.17 -11.29 10.26
CA PRO A 63 21.42 -11.39 9.51
C PRO A 63 21.29 -12.18 8.19
N GLU A 64 20.24 -12.98 8.04
CA GLU A 64 19.94 -13.72 6.81
C GLU A 64 19.38 -12.86 5.67
N GLY A 65 18.97 -11.62 5.98
CA GLY A 65 18.47 -10.63 5.03
C GLY A 65 17.05 -10.87 4.53
N CYS A 66 16.49 -9.87 3.84
CA CYS A 66 15.08 -9.85 3.42
C CYS A 66 14.57 -11.15 2.79
N GLU A 67 15.24 -11.68 1.76
CA GLU A 67 14.72 -12.81 0.98
C GLU A 67 14.52 -14.05 1.85
N LYS A 68 15.52 -14.38 2.68
CA LYS A 68 15.47 -15.55 3.56
C LYS A 68 14.48 -15.33 4.71
N THR A 69 14.49 -14.13 5.31
CA THR A 69 13.57 -13.82 6.40
C THR A 69 12.11 -13.95 5.96
N LEU A 70 11.72 -13.41 4.80
CA LEU A 70 10.32 -13.46 4.34
C LEU A 70 9.77 -14.89 4.26
N LEU A 71 10.59 -15.85 3.83
CA LEU A 71 10.22 -17.27 3.76
C LEU A 71 9.96 -17.88 5.14
N THR A 72 10.54 -17.32 6.21
CA THR A 72 10.37 -17.83 7.58
C THR A 72 9.21 -17.17 8.33
N LEU A 73 8.81 -15.95 7.94
CA LEU A 73 7.81 -15.17 8.68
C LEU A 73 6.39 -15.77 8.60
N SER A 74 6.14 -16.76 7.73
CA SER A 74 4.81 -17.40 7.60
C SER A 74 3.69 -16.36 7.43
N ILE A 75 3.90 -15.40 6.52
CA ILE A 75 2.93 -14.35 6.21
C ILE A 75 1.74 -15.02 5.49
N PRO A 76 0.48 -14.77 5.88
CA PRO A 76 -0.66 -15.32 5.18
C PRO A 76 -0.71 -14.82 3.72
N VAL A 77 -1.06 -15.71 2.79
CA VAL A 77 -1.05 -15.44 1.34
C VAL A 77 -2.46 -15.36 0.75
N ASP A 78 -3.45 -14.98 1.56
CA ASP A 78 -4.80 -14.77 1.07
C ASP A 78 -4.88 -13.44 0.32
N ARG A 79 -5.49 -13.44 -0.87
CA ARG A 79 -5.69 -12.20 -1.63
C ARG A 79 -6.51 -11.19 -0.80
N PRO A 80 -6.15 -9.89 -0.82
CA PRO A 80 -6.96 -8.87 -0.19
C PRO A 80 -8.36 -8.81 -0.81
N THR A 81 -9.38 -8.72 0.04
CA THR A 81 -10.79 -8.59 -0.36
C THR A 81 -11.29 -7.15 -0.22
N GLU A 82 -10.58 -6.33 0.56
CA GLU A 82 -10.93 -4.93 0.80
C GLU A 82 -9.65 -4.09 0.74
N VAL A 83 -9.67 -3.02 -0.06
CA VAL A 83 -8.56 -2.07 -0.16
C VAL A 83 -9.10 -0.66 -0.01
N SER A 84 -8.52 0.10 0.91
CA SER A 84 -8.85 1.50 1.15
C SER A 84 -7.59 2.36 1.09
N THR A 85 -7.69 3.52 0.44
CA THR A 85 -6.57 4.48 0.29
C THR A 85 -6.92 5.81 0.93
N TRP A 86 -5.95 6.42 1.59
CA TRP A 86 -6.03 7.76 2.17
C TRP A 86 -4.76 8.54 1.83
N GLY A 87 -4.85 9.40 0.83
CA GLY A 87 -3.70 10.15 0.30
C GLY A 87 -2.65 9.20 -0.28
N ASP A 88 -1.48 9.16 0.36
CA ASP A 88 -0.33 8.31 0.01
C ASP A 88 -0.28 7.00 0.79
N THR A 89 -1.31 6.69 1.59
CA THR A 89 -1.36 5.44 2.38
C THR A 89 -2.50 4.54 1.91
N ALA A 90 -2.33 3.24 2.07
CA ALA A 90 -3.38 2.27 1.82
C ALA A 90 -3.37 1.13 2.85
N GLN A 91 -4.54 0.55 3.07
CA GLN A 91 -4.72 -0.67 3.83
C GLN A 91 -5.43 -1.69 2.94
N ALA A 92 -4.84 -2.88 2.82
CA ALA A 92 -5.42 -4.01 2.09
C ALA A 92 -5.66 -5.16 3.08
N ARG A 93 -6.91 -5.59 3.25
CA ARG A 93 -7.32 -6.57 4.24
C ARG A 93 -7.74 -7.88 3.57
N SER A 94 -7.31 -8.98 4.16
CA SER A 94 -7.81 -10.33 3.90
C SER A 94 -8.37 -10.92 5.20
N GLY A 95 -8.86 -12.16 5.15
CA GLY A 95 -9.39 -12.83 6.35
C GLY A 95 -8.35 -13.08 7.45
N ARG A 96 -7.06 -13.17 7.10
CA ARG A 96 -5.97 -13.52 8.05
C ARG A 96 -4.82 -12.52 8.08
N ASP A 97 -4.81 -11.54 7.18
CA ASP A 97 -3.75 -10.54 7.11
C ASP A 97 -4.30 -9.15 6.82
N THR A 98 -3.55 -8.15 7.27
CA THR A 98 -3.67 -6.77 6.84
C THR A 98 -2.32 -6.33 6.29
N LEU A 99 -2.30 -5.85 5.06
CA LEU A 99 -1.14 -5.20 4.47
C LEU A 99 -1.30 -3.69 4.60
N PHE A 100 -0.22 -3.02 4.98
CA PHE A 100 -0.12 -1.56 4.93
C PHE A 100 0.79 -1.16 3.79
N LEU A 101 0.34 -0.21 2.98
CA LEU A 101 1.09 0.29 1.83
C LEU A 101 1.29 1.80 1.95
N ARG A 102 2.38 2.28 1.35
CA ARG A 102 2.63 3.70 1.13
C ARG A 102 3.04 3.93 -0.31
N LYS A 103 2.58 5.05 -0.88
CA LYS A 103 2.97 5.52 -2.20
C LYS A 103 4.25 6.33 -2.10
N PHE A 104 5.23 5.96 -2.90
CA PHE A 104 6.47 6.69 -3.13
C PHE A 104 6.49 7.20 -4.57
N GLU A 105 7.51 7.97 -4.93
CA GLU A 105 7.71 8.50 -6.29
C GLU A 105 7.73 7.38 -7.35
N ASP A 106 8.24 6.20 -7.00
CA ASP A 106 8.34 5.01 -7.84
C ASP A 106 7.17 4.02 -7.66
N GLY A 107 6.09 4.48 -7.02
CA GLY A 107 4.82 3.77 -6.87
C GLY A 107 4.54 3.23 -5.46
N TRP A 108 3.50 2.41 -5.35
CA TRP A 108 3.11 1.80 -4.09
C TRP A 108 4.12 0.74 -3.64
N ARG A 109 4.38 0.69 -2.33
CA ARG A 109 5.24 -0.32 -1.69
C ARG A 109 4.58 -0.84 -0.41
N ILE A 110 4.86 -2.10 -0.08
CA ILE A 110 4.40 -2.73 1.17
C ILE A 110 5.25 -2.21 2.33
N LEU A 111 4.61 -1.52 3.26
CA LEU A 111 5.23 -0.99 4.47
C LEU A 111 5.09 -1.98 5.66
N GLY A 112 4.01 -2.76 5.69
CA GLY A 112 3.80 -3.79 6.70
C GLY A 112 2.99 -4.97 6.17
N ALA A 113 3.30 -6.16 6.68
CA ALA A 113 2.66 -7.42 6.29
C ALA A 113 2.60 -8.42 7.45
N GLY A 114 1.69 -9.40 7.38
CA GLY A 114 1.39 -10.29 8.50
C GLY A 114 0.82 -9.53 9.70
N CYS A 115 0.06 -8.46 9.47
CA CYS A 115 -0.41 -7.56 10.51
C CYS A 115 -1.73 -8.03 11.13
N THR A 116 -1.77 -8.04 12.46
CA THR A 116 -2.97 -8.38 13.24
C THR A 116 -3.42 -7.20 14.11
N PRO A 117 -4.72 -6.90 14.19
CA PRO A 117 -5.23 -5.81 15.03
C PRO A 117 -4.96 -6.11 16.51
N GLN A 118 -4.72 -5.07 17.33
CA GLN A 118 -4.42 -5.21 18.77
C GLN A 118 -5.42 -4.40 19.61
N GLY A 119 -6.72 -4.57 19.35
CA GLY A 119 -7.76 -3.76 20.00
C GLY A 119 -7.62 -2.28 19.63
N GLU A 120 -7.45 -1.42 20.64
CA GLU A 120 -7.21 0.02 20.46
C GLU A 120 -5.75 0.37 20.12
N GLY A 121 -4.84 -0.61 20.24
CA GLY A 121 -3.42 -0.43 19.94
C GLY A 121 -3.09 -0.52 18.44
N PRO A 122 -1.85 -0.16 18.07
CA PRO A 122 -1.38 -0.31 16.69
C PRO A 122 -1.38 -1.79 16.28
N TYR A 123 -1.47 -2.02 14.97
CA TYR A 123 -1.33 -3.37 14.43
C TYR A 123 0.03 -3.96 14.80
N ARG A 124 0.05 -5.26 15.10
CA ARG A 124 1.29 -6.01 15.26
C ARG A 124 1.61 -6.69 13.94
N CYS A 125 2.69 -6.27 13.30
CA CYS A 125 3.12 -6.80 12.01
C CYS A 125 4.33 -7.72 12.13
N LYS A 126 4.45 -8.66 11.18
CA LYS A 126 5.64 -9.51 11.05
C LYS A 126 6.74 -8.83 10.24
N VAL A 127 6.33 -8.05 9.24
CA VAL A 127 7.15 -7.08 8.53
C VAL A 127 6.66 -5.70 8.93
N ASP A 128 7.56 -4.84 9.39
CA ASP A 128 7.22 -3.48 9.83
C ASP A 128 8.32 -2.50 9.42
N GLY A 129 7.98 -1.52 8.56
CA GLY A 129 8.87 -0.45 8.12
C GLY A 129 8.69 0.89 8.81
N THR A 130 8.04 0.94 9.99
CA THR A 130 7.75 2.19 10.73
C THR A 130 8.52 2.36 12.03
#